data_AF-A0A7C6BB04-F1
#
_entry.id   AF-A0A7C6BB04-F1
#
_cell.length_a   1.000
_cell.length_b   1.000
_cell.length_c   1.000
_cell.angle_alpha   90.00
_cell.angle_beta   90.00
_cell.angle_gamma   90.00
#
_symmetry.space_group_name_H-M   'P 1'
#
loop_
_entity.id
_entity.type
_entity.pdbx_description
1 polymer ?
#
loop_
_entity_poly.entity_id
_entity_poly.type
_entity_poly.pdbx_seq_one_letter_code
_entity_poly.pdbx_strand_id
1 'polypeptide(L)'
;ESTLIELSKEKNCDLIVTTGGTGPAPRDVTTEATEKVCQKLLPGFGEQMRAVSLQYVPTAILSRQTAGICNGSLIINLPGKPKSIRECLDAVFPAVPYCIDLAGGAFMEADEEVIKIFRPKAK
;
A
#
# COMPACT_ATOMS: atom_id res chain seq x y z
N GLU A 1 -14.70 5.18 -0.51
CA GLU A 1 -14.16 5.45 -1.86
C GLU A 1 -13.99 6.93 -2.17
N SER A 2 -14.96 7.81 -1.85
CA SER A 2 -14.88 9.26 -2.14
C SER A 2 -13.60 9.93 -1.61
N THR A 3 -13.20 9.62 -0.38
CA THR A 3 -11.94 10.13 0.20
C THR A 3 -10.70 9.72 -0.60
N LEU A 4 -10.66 8.51 -1.15
CA LEU A 4 -9.53 8.07 -1.99
C LEU A 4 -9.47 8.85 -3.30
N ILE A 5 -10.63 9.18 -3.86
CA ILE A 5 -10.74 10.00 -5.08
C ILE A 5 -10.31 11.44 -4.78
N GLU A 6 -10.80 12.03 -3.70
CA GLU A 6 -10.43 13.39 -3.29
C GLU A 6 -8.91 13.51 -3.08
N LEU A 7 -8.31 12.59 -2.32
CA LEU A 7 -6.88 12.60 -2.05
C LEU A 7 -6.04 12.41 -3.31
N SER A 8 -6.42 11.49 -4.19
CA SER A 8 -5.66 11.22 -5.42
C SER A 8 -5.80 12.32 -6.47
N LYS A 9 -7.03 12.82 -6.69
CA LYS A 9 -7.34 13.73 -7.80
C LYS A 9 -7.30 15.20 -7.42
N GLU A 10 -7.78 15.56 -6.24
CA GLU A 10 -7.94 16.96 -5.84
C GLU A 10 -6.77 17.44 -4.98
N LYS A 11 -6.24 16.57 -4.11
CA LYS A 11 -5.07 16.86 -3.28
C LYS A 11 -3.75 16.46 -3.94
N ASN A 12 -3.79 15.72 -5.06
CA ASN A 12 -2.62 15.22 -5.78
C ASN A 12 -1.63 14.48 -4.87
N CYS A 13 -2.15 13.62 -3.98
CA CYS A 13 -1.28 12.81 -3.13
C CYS A 13 -0.62 11.70 -3.95
N ASP A 14 0.72 11.64 -4.00
CA ASP A 14 1.43 10.58 -4.72
C ASP A 14 1.32 9.20 -4.03
N LEU A 15 1.15 9.21 -2.71
CA LEU A 15 0.99 8.02 -1.88
C LEU A 15 -0.20 8.20 -0.94
N ILE A 16 -1.09 7.20 -0.91
CA ILE A 16 -2.21 7.10 0.01
C ILE A 16 -2.09 5.77 0.75
N VAL A 17 -2.05 5.83 2.07
CA VAL A 17 -2.11 4.63 2.92
C VAL A 17 -3.42 4.61 3.68
N THR A 18 -4.08 3.46 3.71
CA THR A 18 -5.27 3.24 4.55
C THR A 18 -4.92 2.29 5.68
N THR A 19 -5.66 2.34 6.78
CA THR A 19 -5.47 1.43 7.92
C THR A 19 -6.81 0.89 8.38
N GLY A 20 -6.91 -0.44 8.50
CA GLY A 20 -8.13 -1.13 8.94
C GLY A 20 -9.17 -1.40 7.85
N GLY A 21 -10.20 -2.17 8.21
CA GLY A 21 -11.30 -2.54 7.30
C GLY A 21 -10.91 -3.51 6.18
N THR A 22 -9.89 -4.35 6.40
CA THR A 22 -9.38 -5.35 5.44
C THR A 22 -9.60 -6.79 5.87
N GLY A 23 -10.36 -7.04 6.95
CA GLY A 23 -10.69 -8.39 7.39
C GLY A 23 -11.86 -9.01 6.63
N PRO A 24 -12.34 -10.19 7.07
CA PRO A 24 -13.45 -10.90 6.44
C PRO A 24 -14.84 -10.43 6.91
N ALA A 25 -14.91 -9.50 7.86
CA ALA A 25 -16.20 -9.08 8.42
C ALA A 25 -17.00 -8.28 7.36
N PRO A 26 -18.35 -8.36 7.33
CA PRO A 26 -19.15 -7.65 6.32
C PRO A 26 -18.96 -6.12 6.30
N ARG A 27 -18.50 -5.53 7.41
CA ARG A 27 -18.20 -4.10 7.52
C ARG A 27 -16.82 -3.71 6.97
N ASP A 28 -15.96 -4.68 6.72
CA ASP A 28 -14.58 -4.47 6.29
C ASP A 28 -14.55 -4.32 4.76
N VAL A 29 -14.74 -3.07 4.31
CA VAL A 29 -14.96 -2.70 2.89
C VAL A 29 -13.83 -1.87 2.28
N THR A 30 -12.68 -1.77 2.96
CA THR A 30 -11.55 -0.92 2.50
C THR A 30 -10.97 -1.45 1.19
N THR A 31 -10.87 -2.76 1.04
CA THR A 31 -10.36 -3.42 -0.18
C THR A 31 -11.27 -3.12 -1.37
N GLU A 32 -12.58 -3.30 -1.23
CA GLU A 32 -13.57 -3.01 -2.28
C GLU A 32 -13.52 -1.55 -2.70
N ALA A 33 -13.43 -0.64 -1.72
CA ALA A 33 -13.32 0.79 -1.99
C ALA A 33 -12.02 1.13 -2.75
N THR A 34 -10.93 0.41 -2.50
CA THR A 34 -9.64 0.59 -3.17
C THR A 34 -9.69 0.02 -4.59
N GLU A 35 -10.20 -1.19 -4.77
CA GLU A 35 -10.32 -1.85 -6.07
C GLU A 35 -11.23 -1.07 -7.03
N LYS A 36 -12.30 -0.48 -6.51
CA LYS A 36 -13.24 0.29 -7.31
C LYS A 36 -12.67 1.60 -7.87
N VAL A 37 -11.68 2.20 -7.20
CA VAL A 37 -11.10 3.49 -7.63
C VAL A 37 -9.78 3.33 -8.39
N CYS A 38 -9.07 2.22 -8.22
CA CYS A 38 -7.79 2.00 -8.87
C CYS A 38 -7.97 1.60 -10.34
N GLN A 39 -7.21 2.24 -11.24
CA GLN A 39 -7.17 1.84 -12.66
C GLN A 39 -6.25 0.63 -12.89
N LYS A 40 -5.33 0.35 -11.96
CA LYS A 40 -4.41 -0.79 -12.04
C LYS A 40 -4.14 -1.34 -10.65
N LEU A 41 -4.40 -2.63 -10.44
CA LEU A 41 -4.06 -3.33 -9.20
C LEU A 41 -2.61 -3.82 -9.21
N LEU A 42 -2.00 -3.86 -8.03
CA LEU A 42 -0.64 -4.31 -7.81
C LEU A 42 -0.66 -5.50 -6.82
N PRO A 43 -1.03 -6.72 -7.29
CA PRO A 43 -1.29 -7.87 -6.41
C PRO A 43 -0.09 -8.27 -5.53
N GLY A 44 1.13 -8.02 -6.01
CA GLY A 44 2.37 -8.31 -5.27
C GLY A 44 2.46 -7.62 -3.91
N PHE A 45 1.84 -6.45 -3.72
CA PHE A 45 1.76 -5.81 -2.40
C PHE A 45 0.93 -6.63 -1.42
N GLY A 46 -0.27 -7.06 -1.84
CA GLY A 46 -1.15 -7.85 -0.99
C GLY A 46 -0.53 -9.21 -0.65
N GLU A 47 0.11 -9.85 -1.62
CA GLU A 47 0.85 -11.10 -1.44
C GLU A 47 1.97 -10.95 -0.41
N GLN A 48 2.85 -9.95 -0.60
CA GLN A 48 4.00 -9.74 0.28
C GLN A 48 3.60 -9.36 1.71
N MET A 49 2.61 -8.46 1.86
CA MET A 49 2.12 -8.07 3.18
C MET A 49 1.50 -9.26 3.94
N ARG A 50 0.75 -10.13 3.24
CA ARG A 50 0.22 -11.37 3.86
C ARG A 50 1.33 -12.35 4.21
N ALA A 51 2.31 -12.54 3.33
CA ALA A 51 3.43 -13.45 3.56
C ALA A 51 4.25 -13.06 4.80
N VAL A 52 4.59 -11.77 4.95
CA VAL A 52 5.30 -11.27 6.14
C VAL A 52 4.42 -11.36 7.39
N SER A 53 3.15 -10.98 7.31
CA SER A 53 2.23 -11.08 8.45
C SER A 53 2.06 -12.52 8.95
N LEU A 54 2.11 -13.51 8.05
CA LEU A 54 1.97 -14.93 8.37
C LEU A 54 3.10 -15.46 9.25
N GLN A 55 4.27 -14.82 9.23
CA GLN A 55 5.40 -15.15 10.12
C GLN A 55 5.09 -14.85 11.59
N TYR A 56 4.12 -13.95 11.85
CA TYR A 56 3.75 -13.51 13.20
C TYR A 56 2.39 -14.04 13.65
N VAL A 57 1.40 -14.12 12.75
CA VAL A 57 0.04 -14.56 13.07
C VAL A 57 -0.53 -15.48 11.99
N PRO A 58 -0.99 -16.70 12.34
CA PRO A 58 -1.59 -17.64 11.38
C PRO A 58 -2.82 -17.09 10.65
N THR A 59 -3.56 -16.17 11.29
CA THR A 59 -4.77 -15.55 10.73
C THR A 59 -4.49 -14.46 9.70
N ALA A 60 -3.22 -14.17 9.39
CA ALA A 60 -2.84 -13.22 8.34
C ALA A 60 -3.48 -13.53 6.98
N ILE A 61 -3.76 -14.81 6.71
CA ILE A 61 -4.42 -15.27 5.48
C ILE A 61 -5.84 -14.72 5.30
N LEU A 62 -6.50 -14.28 6.38
CA LEU A 62 -7.84 -13.71 6.34
C LEU A 62 -7.86 -12.25 5.85
N SER A 63 -6.69 -11.62 5.76
CA SER A 63 -6.56 -10.24 5.30
C SER A 63 -6.79 -10.13 3.80
N ARG A 64 -7.61 -9.18 3.42
CA ARG A 64 -7.95 -8.82 2.04
C ARG A 64 -7.17 -7.60 1.55
N GLN A 65 -6.13 -7.19 2.27
CA GLN A 65 -5.29 -6.06 1.88
C GLN A 65 -4.79 -6.15 0.42
N THR A 66 -4.81 -5.02 -0.26
CA THR A 66 -4.36 -4.85 -1.65
C THR A 66 -3.65 -3.52 -1.84
N ALA A 67 -3.13 -3.29 -3.04
CA ALA A 67 -2.63 -2.00 -3.48
C ALA A 67 -2.96 -1.76 -4.94
N GLY A 68 -2.97 -0.50 -5.36
CA GLY A 68 -3.23 -0.14 -6.76
C GLY A 68 -2.89 1.31 -7.07
N ILE A 69 -2.93 1.65 -8.35
CA ILE A 69 -2.73 2.99 -8.86
C ILE A 69 -4.09 3.63 -9.12
N CYS A 70 -4.31 4.82 -8.54
CA CYS A 70 -5.47 5.67 -8.74
C CYS A 70 -5.02 7.08 -9.13
N ASN A 71 -5.26 7.51 -10.37
CA ASN A 71 -4.91 8.86 -10.87
C ASN A 71 -3.42 9.24 -10.71
N GLY A 72 -2.51 8.26 -10.84
CA GLY A 72 -1.08 8.46 -10.61
C GLY A 72 -0.65 8.25 -9.14
N SER A 73 -1.59 8.20 -8.21
CA SER A 73 -1.33 7.89 -6.79
C SER A 73 -1.20 6.40 -6.55
N LEU A 74 -0.21 5.99 -5.77
CA LEU A 74 -0.15 4.66 -5.19
C LEU A 74 -1.04 4.57 -3.94
N ILE A 75 -1.97 3.62 -3.90
CA ILE A 75 -2.81 3.33 -2.73
C ILE A 75 -2.38 1.98 -2.14
N ILE A 76 -2.13 1.93 -0.83
CA ILE A 76 -1.79 0.69 -0.09
C ILE A 76 -2.73 0.53 1.10
N ASN A 77 -3.35 -0.65 1.25
CA ASN A 77 -4.15 -0.96 2.42
C ASN A 77 -3.29 -1.66 3.48
N LEU A 78 -3.09 -0.99 4.62
CA LEU A 78 -2.32 -1.52 5.75
C LEU A 78 -3.25 -2.13 6.81
N PRO A 79 -2.73 -3.02 7.67
CA PRO A 79 -3.49 -3.56 8.80
C PRO A 79 -3.83 -2.46 9.83
N GLY A 80 -4.70 -2.80 10.79
CA GLY A 80 -5.17 -1.84 11.81
C GLY A 80 -4.29 -1.70 13.06
N LYS A 81 -3.39 -2.65 13.33
CA LYS A 81 -2.55 -2.64 14.55
C LYS A 81 -1.21 -1.94 14.28
N PRO A 82 -0.74 -1.00 15.13
CA PRO A 82 0.53 -0.29 14.92
C PRO A 82 1.74 -1.20 14.66
N LYS A 83 1.84 -2.32 15.39
CA LYS A 83 2.90 -3.31 15.16
C LYS A 83 2.84 -3.91 13.76
N SER A 84 1.67 -4.38 13.34
CA SER A 84 1.47 -4.96 12.00
C SER A 84 1.62 -3.92 10.89
N ILE A 85 1.28 -2.65 11.14
CA ILE A 85 1.53 -1.56 10.20
C ILE A 85 3.02 -1.44 9.93
N ARG A 86 3.85 -1.41 10.99
CA ARG A 86 5.30 -1.33 10.87
C ARG A 86 5.86 -2.52 10.09
N GLU A 87 5.47 -3.74 10.46
CA GLU A 87 5.90 -4.99 9.80
C GLU A 87 5.56 -5.00 8.30
N CYS A 88 4.34 -4.60 7.92
CA CYS A 88 3.95 -4.51 6.51
C CYS A 88 4.70 -3.41 5.76
N LEU A 89 4.90 -2.23 6.37
CA LEU A 89 5.64 -1.14 5.76
C LEU A 89 7.10 -1.52 5.52
N ASP A 90 7.77 -2.12 6.50
CA ASP A 90 9.16 -2.58 6.33
C ASP A 90 9.29 -3.58 5.16
N ALA A 91 8.24 -4.36 4.89
CA ALA A 91 8.22 -5.34 3.81
C ALA A 91 8.01 -4.74 2.41
N VAL A 92 7.15 -3.73 2.26
CA VAL A 92 6.73 -3.23 0.93
C VAL A 92 7.23 -1.82 0.59
N PHE A 93 7.53 -1.01 1.60
CA PHE A 93 7.99 0.36 1.40
C PHE A 93 9.32 0.47 0.62
N PRO A 94 10.26 -0.50 0.65
CA PRO A 94 11.44 -0.45 -0.20
C PRO A 94 11.15 -0.27 -1.70
N ALA A 95 9.99 -0.74 -2.18
CA ALA A 95 9.54 -0.61 -3.56
C ALA A 95 8.70 0.65 -3.83
N VAL A 96 8.23 1.33 -2.78
CA VAL A 96 7.29 2.46 -2.88
C VAL A 96 7.88 3.65 -3.62
N PRO A 97 9.09 4.16 -3.28
CA PRO A 97 9.66 5.31 -3.99
C PRO A 97 9.80 5.07 -5.49
N TYR A 98 10.31 3.91 -5.90
CA TYR A 98 10.45 3.59 -7.32
C TYR A 98 9.10 3.39 -8.01
N CYS A 99 8.11 2.84 -7.32
CA CYS A 99 6.74 2.75 -7.85
C CYS A 99 6.15 4.15 -8.10
N ILE A 100 6.40 5.11 -7.21
CA ILE A 100 5.96 6.50 -7.37
C ILE A 100 6.68 7.16 -8.54
N ASP A 101 8.00 6.96 -8.68
CA ASP A 101 8.76 7.47 -9.84
C ASP A 101 8.13 6.98 -11.16
N LEU A 102 7.81 5.67 -11.24
CA LEU A 102 7.18 5.07 -12.43
C LEU A 102 5.74 5.55 -12.67
N ALA A 103 5.04 5.97 -11.61
CA ALA A 103 3.70 6.54 -11.69
C ALA A 103 3.72 8.03 -12.06
N GLY A 104 4.90 8.66 -12.14
CA GLY A 104 5.08 10.07 -12.47
C GLY A 104 4.88 11.02 -11.28
N GLY A 105 4.95 10.51 -10.05
CA GLY A 105 4.81 11.30 -8.83
C GLY A 105 6.13 11.94 -8.38
N ALA A 106 6.12 12.54 -7.19
CA ALA A 106 7.30 13.18 -6.62
C ALA A 106 8.44 12.19 -6.31
N PHE A 107 9.68 12.66 -6.50
CA PHE A 107 10.86 11.89 -6.13
C PHE A 107 11.00 11.83 -4.60
N MET A 108 10.88 10.62 -4.04
CA MET A 108 10.97 10.38 -2.60
C MET A 108 12.36 9.88 -2.18
N GLU A 109 12.89 10.47 -1.11
CA GLU A 109 14.10 10.02 -0.41
C GLU A 109 13.71 9.42 0.96
N ALA A 110 14.56 8.54 1.48
CA ALA A 110 14.35 7.91 2.78
C ALA A 110 15.65 7.92 3.60
N ASP A 111 15.51 7.98 4.91
CA ASP A 111 16.60 7.74 5.84
C ASP A 111 17.01 6.26 5.78
N GLU A 112 18.20 5.97 5.26
CA GLU A 112 18.71 4.61 5.09
C GLU A 112 18.99 3.89 6.42
N GLU A 113 19.09 4.62 7.55
CA GLU A 113 19.16 4.00 8.88
C GLU A 113 17.82 3.40 9.29
N VAL A 114 16.71 3.93 8.74
CA VAL A 114 15.35 3.48 9.04
C VAL A 114 14.84 2.48 8.01
N ILE A 115 15.00 2.76 6.72
CA ILE A 115 14.52 1.90 5.64
C ILE A 115 15.33 2.07 4.36
N LYS A 116 15.81 0.95 3.82
CA LYS A 116 16.53 0.93 2.54
C LYS A 116 15.54 0.87 1.40
N ILE A 117 15.57 1.87 0.55
CA ILE A 117 14.72 1.96 -0.65
C ILE A 117 15.49 1.44 -1.87
N PHE A 118 14.79 0.84 -2.83
CA PHE A 118 15.40 0.25 -4.01
C PHE A 118 15.00 1.00 -5.27
N ARG A 119 16.00 1.40 -6.06
CA ARG A 119 15.86 1.88 -7.44
C ARG A 119 16.85 1.12 -8.32
N PRO A 120 16.42 0.55 -9.46
CA PRO A 120 17.34 -0.07 -10.40
C PRO A 120 18.28 0.99 -10.99
N LYS A 121 19.53 0.62 -11.25
CA LYS A 121 20.46 1.50 -11.96
C LYS A 121 19.91 1.81 -13.35
N ALA A 122 19.89 3.09 -13.72
CA ALA A 122 19.61 3.49 -15.10
C ALA A 122 20.59 2.76 -16.03
N LYS A 123 20.08 2.20 -17.13
CA LYS A 123 20.90 1.60 -18.18
C LYS A 123 21.67 2.67 -18.95
#